data_AF-A0A640VX66-F1
#
_entry.id   AF-A0A640VX66-F1
#
_cell.length_a   1.000
_cell.length_b   1.000
_cell.length_c   1.000
_cell.angle_alpha   90.00
_cell.angle_beta   90.00
_cell.angle_gamma   90.00
#
_symmetry.space_group_name_H-M   'P 1'
#
loop_
_entity.id
_entity.type
_entity.pdbx_description
1 polymer ?
#
loop_
_entity_poly.entity_id
_entity_poly.type
_entity_poly.pdbx_seq_one_letter_code
_entity_poly.pdbx_strand_id
1 'polypeptide(L)'
;MRLWFGLIVGVIGVGILVSLGIWQVQRLAWKQEVLTRIETEIAAAPVPLHAALEPEFLRYAPVKLTGTFDANHTHVRALASRKSVGAVYRIIRPFQAEDYGRILVDTGWVRDGIGELRPIPEGKVTLVGNLDAPNEADGFTPAPELDTNIWFARDVPEMAHALSTEPVLVVLRDAPDSDLGVTPWPVDTAGIPNDHLQYAITWFSLALIWGAMTVYFLLRTARSAR
;
A
#
# COMPACT_ATOMS: atom_id res chain seq x y z
N MET A 1 26.09 47.91 -5.83
CA MET A 1 24.97 47.11 -6.41
C MET A 1 25.26 45.60 -6.47
N ARG A 2 26.35 45.12 -7.08
CA ARG A 2 26.63 43.68 -7.27
C ARG A 2 26.73 42.85 -5.97
N LEU A 3 27.35 43.39 -4.91
CA LEU A 3 27.47 42.70 -3.60
C LEU A 3 26.12 42.52 -2.90
N TRP A 4 25.31 43.58 -2.85
CA TRP A 4 23.97 43.54 -2.25
C TRP A 4 23.04 42.58 -2.98
N PHE A 5 23.08 42.57 -4.32
CA PHE A 5 22.31 41.62 -5.12
C PHE A 5 22.70 40.16 -4.81
N GLY A 6 24.00 39.84 -4.81
CA GLY A 6 24.48 38.48 -4.50
C GLY A 6 24.14 38.04 -3.08
N LEU A 7 24.20 38.95 -2.10
CA LEU A 7 23.80 38.68 -0.72
C LEU A 7 22.30 38.37 -0.62
N ILE A 8 21.44 39.18 -1.25
CA ILE A 8 19.99 38.98 -1.22
C ILE A 8 19.61 37.65 -1.84
N VAL A 9 20.12 37.35 -3.05
CA VAL A 9 19.84 36.08 -3.74
C VAL A 9 20.36 34.90 -2.91
N GLY A 10 21.55 35.02 -2.33
CA GLY A 10 22.14 34.01 -1.46
C GLY A 10 21.28 33.70 -0.23
N VAL A 11 20.86 34.73 0.50
CA VAL A 11 20.03 34.58 1.70
C VAL A 11 18.65 34.02 1.38
N ILE A 12 18.00 34.52 0.33
CA ILE A 12 16.68 34.02 -0.10
C ILE A 12 16.78 32.55 -0.52
N GLY A 13 17.78 32.20 -1.34
CA GLY A 13 17.99 30.82 -1.79
C GLY A 13 18.22 29.86 -0.63
N VAL A 14 19.11 30.21 0.31
CA VAL A 14 19.34 29.42 1.53
C VAL A 14 18.07 29.32 2.36
N GLY A 15 17.35 30.42 2.55
CA GLY A 15 16.08 30.44 3.29
C GLY A 15 15.07 29.46 2.73
N ILE A 16 14.85 29.47 1.41
CA ILE A 16 13.93 28.53 0.74
C ILE A 16 14.38 27.09 0.94
N LEU A 17 15.66 26.77 0.73
CA LEU A 17 16.17 25.40 0.84
C LEU A 17 16.08 24.88 2.29
N VAL A 18 16.37 25.72 3.27
CA VAL A 18 16.19 25.38 4.70
C VAL A 18 14.71 25.17 5.03
N SER A 19 13.82 26.03 4.53
CA SER A 19 12.37 25.85 4.71
C SER A 19 11.87 24.54 4.11
N LEU A 20 12.36 24.16 2.91
CA LEU A 20 12.05 22.86 2.30
C LEU A 20 12.60 21.69 3.13
N GLY A 21 13.82 21.80 3.65
CA GLY A 21 14.40 20.79 4.54
C GLY A 21 13.59 20.59 5.82
N ILE A 22 13.17 21.69 6.47
CA ILE A 22 12.31 21.66 7.66
C ILE A 22 10.96 21.00 7.34
N TRP A 23 10.35 21.38 6.23
CA TRP A 23 9.09 20.78 5.78
C TRP A 23 9.22 19.28 5.56
N GLN A 24 10.31 18.80 4.94
CA GLN A 24 10.55 17.36 4.77
C GLN A 24 10.66 16.62 6.11
N VAL A 25 11.32 17.20 7.12
CA VAL A 25 11.40 16.59 8.46
C VAL A 25 10.03 16.53 9.13
N GLN A 26 9.23 17.59 9.05
CA GLN A 26 7.86 17.59 9.57
C GLN A 26 6.99 16.55 8.85
N ARG A 27 7.13 16.46 7.52
CA ARG A 27 6.41 15.50 6.70
C ARG A 27 6.81 14.07 6.99
N LEU A 28 8.10 13.81 7.26
CA LEU A 28 8.62 12.52 7.72
C LEU A 28 7.94 12.10 9.02
N ALA A 29 7.94 12.97 10.03
CA ALA A 29 7.35 12.68 11.34
C ALA A 29 5.85 12.39 11.23
N TRP A 30 5.11 13.23 10.50
CA TRP A 30 3.69 13.01 10.21
C TRP A 30 3.45 11.67 9.51
N LYS A 31 4.25 11.35 8.49
CA LYS A 31 4.07 10.12 7.73
C LYS A 31 4.38 8.88 8.58
N GLN A 32 5.39 8.97 9.45
CA GLN A 32 5.73 7.91 10.37
C GLN A 32 4.58 7.63 11.35
N GLU A 33 3.95 8.66 11.90
CA GLU A 33 2.79 8.52 12.79
C GLU A 33 1.61 7.81 12.08
N VAL A 34 1.33 8.19 10.83
CA VAL A 34 0.29 7.54 10.01
C VAL A 34 0.61 6.05 9.79
N LEU A 35 1.86 5.72 9.42
CA LEU A 35 2.27 4.34 9.17
C LEU A 35 2.20 3.50 10.45
N THR A 36 2.67 4.02 11.57
CA THR A 36 2.60 3.34 12.86
C THR A 36 1.16 3.11 13.32
N ARG A 37 0.25 4.06 13.05
CA ARG A 37 -1.18 3.85 13.31
C ARG A 37 -1.73 2.69 12.48
N ILE A 38 -1.45 2.67 11.17
CA ILE A 38 -1.90 1.57 10.28
C ILE A 38 -1.33 0.23 10.74
N GLU A 39 -0.03 0.17 11.07
CA GLU A 39 0.62 -1.04 11.57
C GLU A 39 -0.02 -1.54 12.87
N THR A 40 -0.38 -0.64 13.77
CA THR A 40 -1.07 -0.95 15.03
C THR A 40 -2.48 -1.50 14.77
N GLU A 41 -3.23 -0.87 13.86
CA GLU A 41 -4.56 -1.32 13.45
C GLU A 41 -4.49 -2.72 12.82
N ILE A 42 -3.55 -2.95 11.90
CA ILE A 42 -3.31 -4.26 11.29
C ILE A 42 -2.98 -5.28 12.38
N ALA A 43 -2.05 -4.98 13.30
CA ALA A 43 -1.55 -5.94 14.29
C ALA A 43 -2.48 -6.19 15.48
N ALA A 44 -3.63 -5.53 15.56
CA ALA A 44 -4.58 -5.69 16.67
C ALA A 44 -5.11 -7.14 16.82
N ALA A 45 -5.78 -7.40 17.94
CA ALA A 45 -6.43 -8.69 18.16
C ALA A 45 -7.59 -8.88 17.18
N PRO A 46 -7.70 -10.03 16.48
CA PRO A 46 -8.79 -10.27 15.55
C PRO A 46 -10.16 -10.24 16.22
N VAL A 47 -11.13 -9.61 15.55
CA VAL A 47 -12.54 -9.56 15.97
C VAL A 47 -13.43 -10.36 15.00
N PRO A 48 -14.68 -10.69 15.36
CA PRO A 48 -15.64 -11.25 14.41
C PRO A 48 -15.88 -10.32 13.22
N LEU A 49 -16.18 -10.87 12.04
CA LEU A 49 -16.28 -10.10 10.80
C LEU A 49 -17.39 -9.04 10.89
N HIS A 50 -18.58 -9.42 11.35
CA HIS A 50 -19.71 -8.50 11.48
C HIS A 50 -19.39 -7.28 12.38
N ALA A 51 -18.62 -7.50 13.46
CA ALA A 51 -18.22 -6.42 14.38
C ALA A 51 -17.22 -5.44 13.78
N ALA A 52 -16.51 -5.81 12.70
CA ALA A 52 -15.60 -4.94 11.98
C ALA A 52 -16.26 -4.21 10.79
N LEU A 53 -17.47 -4.63 10.41
CA LEU A 53 -18.26 -4.03 9.33
C LEU A 53 -19.29 -3.01 9.85
N GLU A 54 -19.83 -3.24 11.05
CA GLU A 54 -20.88 -2.41 11.64
C GLU A 54 -20.45 -1.80 12.99
N PRO A 55 -20.88 -0.56 13.31
CA PRO A 55 -21.69 0.36 12.50
C PRO A 55 -20.89 1.10 11.41
N GLU A 56 -19.56 1.04 11.46
CA GLU A 56 -18.66 1.67 10.50
C GLU A 56 -17.64 0.66 10.00
N PHE A 57 -17.33 0.70 8.69
CA PHE A 57 -16.34 -0.17 8.08
C PHE A 57 -14.93 0.14 8.61
N LEU A 58 -14.37 -0.79 9.38
CA LEU A 58 -13.03 -0.64 9.95
C LEU A 58 -11.98 -1.20 8.99
N ARG A 59 -11.54 -0.37 8.03
CA ARG A 59 -10.44 -0.74 7.13
C ARG A 59 -9.20 -1.14 7.94
N TYR A 60 -8.53 -2.20 7.51
CA TYR A 60 -7.39 -2.84 8.17
C TYR A 60 -7.70 -3.60 9.46
N ALA A 61 -8.94 -3.59 9.96
CA ALA A 61 -9.28 -4.35 11.14
C ALA A 61 -8.99 -5.84 10.91
N PRO A 62 -8.27 -6.50 11.84
CA PRO A 62 -8.03 -7.92 11.77
C PRO A 62 -9.33 -8.65 12.11
N VAL A 63 -9.70 -9.61 11.26
CA VAL A 63 -10.92 -10.39 11.42
C VAL A 63 -10.56 -11.87 11.50
N LYS A 64 -11.29 -12.59 12.35
CA LYS A 64 -11.26 -14.05 12.42
C LYS A 64 -12.62 -14.57 12.01
N LEU A 65 -12.65 -15.41 10.99
CA LEU A 65 -13.89 -15.95 10.42
C LEU A 65 -13.75 -17.45 10.13
N THR A 66 -14.85 -18.16 10.30
CA THR A 66 -14.98 -19.59 10.04
C THR A 66 -16.03 -19.80 8.96
N GLY A 67 -15.80 -20.78 8.08
CA GLY A 67 -16.69 -21.00 6.95
C GLY A 67 -16.10 -21.95 5.91
N THR A 68 -16.63 -21.89 4.69
CA THR A 68 -16.24 -22.81 3.61
C THR A 68 -15.97 -22.05 2.32
N PHE A 69 -14.95 -22.49 1.56
CA PHE A 69 -14.76 -22.02 0.18
C PHE A 69 -15.80 -22.63 -0.76
N ASP A 70 -15.98 -21.99 -1.91
CA ASP A 70 -16.87 -22.46 -2.97
C ASP A 70 -16.41 -23.81 -3.55
N ALA A 71 -17.34 -24.77 -3.63
CA ALA A 71 -17.06 -26.12 -4.10
C ALA A 71 -16.68 -26.19 -5.58
N ASN A 72 -17.05 -25.19 -6.38
CA ASN A 72 -16.67 -25.11 -7.79
C ASN A 72 -15.27 -24.48 -7.98
N HIS A 73 -14.56 -24.14 -6.88
CA HIS A 73 -13.23 -23.52 -6.89
C HIS A 73 -13.14 -22.25 -7.77
N THR A 74 -14.25 -21.51 -7.86
CA THR A 74 -14.31 -20.23 -8.59
C THR A 74 -13.34 -19.21 -7.97
N HIS A 75 -12.73 -18.39 -8.81
CA HIS A 75 -11.79 -17.36 -8.37
C HIS A 75 -11.58 -16.28 -9.43
N VAL A 76 -11.11 -15.12 -8.99
CA VAL A 76 -10.60 -14.02 -9.81
C VAL A 76 -9.08 -13.99 -9.73
N ARG A 77 -8.40 -13.75 -10.87
CA ARG A 77 -6.96 -13.47 -10.91
C ARG A 77 -6.72 -11.99 -11.14
N ALA A 78 -6.42 -11.27 -10.07
CA ALA A 78 -6.06 -9.85 -10.15
C ALA A 78 -4.57 -9.69 -10.41
N LEU A 79 -4.21 -9.09 -11.54
CA LEU A 79 -2.84 -8.83 -11.95
C LEU A 79 -2.17 -7.87 -10.96
N ALA A 80 -0.98 -8.22 -10.50
CA ALA A 80 -0.17 -7.41 -9.62
C ALA A 80 1.32 -7.60 -9.92
N SER A 81 2.17 -6.82 -9.24
CA SER A 81 3.62 -6.93 -9.37
C SER A 81 4.29 -6.90 -8.00
N ARG A 82 5.30 -7.75 -7.82
CA ARG A 82 6.19 -7.71 -6.64
C ARG A 82 7.61 -7.36 -7.08
N LYS A 83 8.26 -6.43 -6.37
CA LYS A 83 9.62 -5.94 -6.66
C LYS A 83 10.65 -7.04 -6.98
N SER A 84 10.63 -8.16 -6.24
CA SER A 84 11.61 -9.25 -6.39
C SER A 84 11.15 -10.41 -7.28
N VAL A 85 9.88 -10.43 -7.69
CA VAL A 85 9.26 -11.56 -8.40
C VAL A 85 8.87 -11.17 -9.83
N GLY A 86 8.45 -9.93 -10.05
CA GLY A 86 7.83 -9.47 -11.30
C GLY A 86 6.31 -9.63 -11.26
N ALA A 87 5.71 -9.91 -12.42
CA ALA A 87 4.28 -10.11 -12.58
C ALA A 87 3.77 -11.34 -11.81
N VAL A 88 2.66 -11.17 -11.12
CA VAL A 88 1.98 -12.18 -10.31
C VAL A 88 0.47 -11.97 -10.41
N TYR A 89 -0.31 -12.97 -10.00
CA TYR A 89 -1.74 -12.85 -9.82
C TYR A 89 -2.09 -13.01 -8.35
N ARG A 90 -2.85 -12.06 -7.80
CA ARG A 90 -3.57 -12.23 -6.55
C ARG A 90 -4.81 -13.08 -6.82
N ILE A 91 -5.09 -14.03 -5.95
CA ILE A 91 -6.18 -14.99 -6.10
C ILE A 91 -7.28 -14.65 -5.10
N ILE A 92 -8.38 -14.12 -5.62
CA ILE A 92 -9.56 -13.74 -4.85
C ILE A 92 -10.60 -14.85 -5.03
N ARG A 93 -11.08 -15.41 -3.92
CA ARG A 93 -12.01 -16.53 -3.90
C ARG A 93 -13.27 -16.17 -3.10
N PRO A 94 -14.45 -16.64 -3.52
CA PRO A 94 -15.65 -16.53 -2.71
C PRO A 94 -15.56 -17.44 -1.49
N PHE A 95 -15.97 -16.93 -0.34
CA PHE A 95 -15.96 -17.63 0.94
C PHE A 95 -17.30 -17.43 1.65
N GLN A 96 -17.94 -18.52 2.05
CA GLN A 96 -19.17 -18.47 2.83
C GLN A 96 -18.81 -18.37 4.32
N ALA A 97 -18.79 -17.16 4.86
CA ALA A 97 -18.59 -16.91 6.29
C ALA A 97 -19.86 -17.24 7.09
N GLU A 98 -19.70 -17.88 8.24
CA GLU A 98 -20.81 -18.25 9.12
C GLU A 98 -21.46 -17.05 9.82
N ASP A 99 -20.68 -15.99 10.07
CA ASP A 99 -21.08 -14.82 10.87
C ASP A 99 -21.52 -13.61 10.03
N TYR A 100 -21.58 -13.73 8.69
CA TYR A 100 -21.99 -12.63 7.81
C TYR A 100 -22.68 -13.10 6.53
N GLY A 101 -21.96 -13.83 5.67
CA GLY A 101 -22.46 -14.18 4.35
C GLY A 101 -21.34 -14.59 3.40
N ARG A 102 -21.65 -14.61 2.10
CA ARG A 102 -20.66 -14.94 1.06
C ARG A 102 -19.85 -13.69 0.75
N ILE A 103 -18.54 -13.73 0.97
CA ILE A 103 -17.62 -12.58 0.84
C ILE A 103 -16.45 -12.91 -0.09
N LEU A 104 -15.64 -11.91 -0.40
CA LEU A 104 -14.38 -12.06 -1.13
C LEU A 104 -13.23 -12.29 -0.15
N VAL A 105 -12.39 -13.29 -0.42
CA VAL A 105 -11.13 -13.52 0.31
C VAL A 105 -9.98 -13.50 -0.68
N ASP A 106 -9.09 -12.52 -0.51
CA ASP A 106 -7.79 -12.49 -1.19
C ASP A 106 -6.85 -13.45 -0.46
N THR A 107 -6.72 -14.65 -1.02
CA THR A 107 -6.00 -15.77 -0.40
C THR A 107 -4.48 -15.63 -0.49
N GLY A 108 -3.99 -14.71 -1.30
CA GLY A 108 -2.57 -14.54 -1.59
C GLY A 108 -2.31 -14.48 -3.08
N TRP A 109 -1.09 -14.81 -3.47
CA TRP A 109 -0.63 -14.68 -4.84
C TRP A 109 0.11 -15.89 -5.36
N VAL A 110 0.19 -15.92 -6.68
CA VAL A 110 0.83 -16.97 -7.45
C VAL A 110 1.57 -16.32 -8.63
N ARG A 111 2.69 -16.89 -9.09
CA ARG A 111 3.46 -16.32 -10.22
C ARG A 111 2.65 -16.39 -11.53
N ASP A 112 2.99 -15.60 -12.53
CA ASP A 112 2.50 -15.86 -13.89
C ASP A 112 3.10 -17.18 -14.44
N GLY A 113 2.33 -17.92 -15.26
CA GLY A 113 2.78 -19.14 -15.95
C GLY A 113 2.81 -20.44 -15.16
N ILE A 114 2.47 -20.43 -13.87
CA ILE A 114 2.08 -21.66 -13.16
C ILE A 114 0.72 -22.13 -13.70
N GLY A 115 0.58 -23.46 -13.80
CA GLY A 115 -0.63 -24.11 -14.29
C GLY A 115 -1.82 -23.98 -13.33
N GLU A 116 -2.63 -25.01 -13.26
CA GLU A 116 -3.83 -24.99 -12.41
C GLU A 116 -3.50 -24.75 -10.93
N LEU A 117 -4.30 -23.90 -10.28
CA LEU A 117 -4.25 -23.69 -8.84
C LEU A 117 -4.53 -25.02 -8.14
N ARG A 118 -3.78 -25.30 -7.07
CA ARG A 118 -4.08 -26.47 -6.24
C ARG A 118 -5.50 -26.35 -5.66
N PRO A 119 -6.25 -27.47 -5.59
CA PRO A 119 -7.56 -27.49 -4.96
C PRO A 119 -7.51 -26.97 -3.53
N ILE A 120 -8.59 -26.30 -3.12
CA ILE A 120 -8.76 -25.81 -1.75
C ILE A 120 -9.28 -26.96 -0.88
N PRO A 121 -8.88 -27.07 0.41
CA PRO A 121 -9.43 -28.07 1.31
C PRO A 121 -10.96 -28.05 1.35
N GLU A 122 -11.57 -29.24 1.31
CA GLU A 122 -13.01 -29.38 1.50
C GLU A 122 -13.38 -29.21 2.97
N GLY A 123 -14.54 -28.60 3.21
CA GLY A 123 -15.10 -28.43 4.55
C GLY A 123 -14.76 -27.10 5.20
N LYS A 124 -14.95 -27.04 6.52
CA LYS A 124 -14.85 -25.81 7.30
C LYS A 124 -13.41 -25.47 7.61
N VAL A 125 -13.05 -24.21 7.40
CA VAL A 125 -11.72 -23.66 7.69
C VAL A 125 -11.85 -22.37 8.49
N THR A 126 -10.86 -22.10 9.33
CA THR A 126 -10.74 -20.84 10.06
C THR A 126 -9.68 -19.97 9.41
N LEU A 127 -10.04 -18.73 9.10
CA LEU A 127 -9.18 -17.76 8.44
C LEU A 127 -8.93 -16.58 9.37
N VAL A 128 -7.70 -16.05 9.34
CA VAL A 128 -7.35 -14.78 9.96
C VAL A 128 -6.84 -13.84 8.88
N GLY A 129 -7.46 -12.68 8.74
CA GLY A 129 -7.12 -11.71 7.72
C GLY A 129 -7.41 -10.29 8.16
N ASN A 130 -7.32 -9.35 7.23
CA ASN A 130 -7.65 -7.95 7.45
C ASN A 130 -8.73 -7.51 6.47
N LEU A 131 -9.68 -6.72 6.94
CA LEU A 131 -10.56 -5.99 6.03
C LEU A 131 -9.74 -5.03 5.17
N ASP A 132 -10.03 -4.98 3.89
CA ASP A 132 -9.46 -3.99 2.99
C ASP A 132 -10.52 -3.44 2.03
N ALA A 133 -10.29 -2.22 1.57
CA ALA A 133 -11.09 -1.54 0.56
C ALA A 133 -10.13 -0.93 -0.44
N PRO A 134 -9.50 -1.75 -1.31
CA PRO A 134 -8.59 -1.26 -2.32
C PRO A 134 -9.32 -0.30 -3.26
N ASN A 135 -8.63 0.79 -3.60
CA ASN A 135 -9.07 1.74 -4.61
C ASN A 135 -8.00 1.77 -5.70
N GLU A 136 -8.06 0.78 -6.59
CA GLU A 136 -7.04 0.49 -7.60
C GLU A 136 -7.52 0.74 -9.03
N ALA A 137 -8.83 0.92 -9.23
CA ALA A 137 -9.43 1.19 -10.52
C ALA A 137 -9.63 2.69 -10.73
N ASP A 138 -9.23 3.20 -11.89
CA ASP A 138 -9.50 4.56 -12.35
C ASP A 138 -9.93 4.58 -13.83
N GLY A 139 -10.10 5.77 -14.41
CA GLY A 139 -10.52 5.92 -15.80
C GLY A 139 -9.53 5.42 -16.86
N PHE A 140 -8.32 5.02 -16.47
CA PHE A 140 -7.30 4.42 -17.33
C PHE A 140 -7.11 2.93 -17.07
N THR A 141 -7.70 2.38 -16.01
CA THR A 141 -7.72 0.94 -15.75
C THR A 141 -8.58 0.25 -16.82
N PRO A 142 -8.03 -0.72 -17.57
CA PRO A 142 -8.83 -1.49 -18.51
C PRO A 142 -9.90 -2.31 -17.78
N ALA A 143 -11.01 -2.56 -18.46
CA ALA A 143 -12.01 -3.51 -17.99
C ALA A 143 -11.40 -4.93 -17.85
N PRO A 144 -11.90 -5.78 -16.93
CA PRO A 144 -11.41 -7.14 -16.78
C PRO A 144 -11.63 -7.98 -18.05
N GLU A 145 -10.64 -8.82 -18.37
CA GLU A 145 -10.73 -9.84 -19.43
C GLU A 145 -11.34 -11.11 -18.85
N LEU A 146 -12.66 -11.27 -19.02
CA LEU A 146 -13.42 -12.36 -18.40
C LEU A 146 -13.11 -13.74 -19.02
N ASP A 147 -12.72 -13.77 -20.28
CA ASP A 147 -12.35 -14.96 -21.05
C ASP A 147 -11.02 -15.56 -20.59
N THR A 148 -10.05 -14.72 -20.23
CA THR A 148 -8.75 -15.14 -19.67
C THR A 148 -8.72 -15.11 -18.13
N ASN A 149 -9.81 -14.64 -17.51
CA ASN A 149 -9.96 -14.39 -16.08
C ASN A 149 -8.86 -13.45 -15.53
N ILE A 150 -8.53 -12.39 -16.26
CA ILE A 150 -7.52 -11.40 -15.87
C ILE A 150 -8.19 -10.10 -15.46
N TRP A 151 -7.94 -9.68 -14.22
CA TRP A 151 -8.45 -8.44 -13.66
C TRP A 151 -7.30 -7.47 -13.45
N PHE A 152 -7.40 -6.24 -13.96
CA PHE A 152 -6.32 -5.27 -13.90
C PHE A 152 -6.28 -4.44 -12.62
N ALA A 153 -7.33 -4.53 -11.80
CA ALA A 153 -7.42 -3.91 -10.49
C ALA A 153 -8.31 -4.77 -9.57
N ARG A 154 -8.13 -4.64 -8.25
CA ARG A 154 -9.07 -5.20 -7.27
C ARG A 154 -10.26 -4.26 -7.09
N ASP A 155 -11.15 -4.22 -8.08
CA ASP A 155 -12.46 -3.56 -7.96
C ASP A 155 -13.41 -4.46 -7.15
N VAL A 156 -13.63 -4.12 -5.88
CA VAL A 156 -14.38 -4.96 -4.94
C VAL A 156 -15.85 -5.15 -5.38
N PRO A 157 -16.61 -4.09 -5.73
CA PRO A 157 -17.97 -4.25 -6.28
C PRO A 157 -18.03 -5.13 -7.52
N GLU A 158 -17.14 -4.93 -8.49
CA GLU A 158 -17.18 -5.67 -9.76
C GLU A 158 -16.79 -7.14 -9.57
N MET A 159 -15.76 -7.43 -8.75
CA MET A 159 -15.40 -8.80 -8.38
C MET A 159 -16.51 -9.50 -7.59
N ALA A 160 -17.19 -8.79 -6.69
CA ALA A 160 -18.29 -9.32 -5.92
C ALA A 160 -19.47 -9.71 -6.81
N HIS A 161 -19.77 -8.89 -7.81
CA HIS A 161 -20.77 -9.23 -8.82
C HIS A 161 -20.36 -10.48 -9.63
N ALA A 162 -19.12 -10.53 -10.13
CA ALA A 162 -18.62 -11.67 -10.91
C ALA A 162 -18.60 -12.98 -10.12
N LEU A 163 -18.29 -12.92 -8.83
CA LEU A 163 -18.24 -14.08 -7.95
C LEU A 163 -19.54 -14.33 -7.19
N SER A 164 -20.59 -13.52 -7.36
CA SER A 164 -21.87 -13.60 -6.62
C SER A 164 -21.68 -13.59 -5.10
N THR A 165 -20.98 -12.57 -4.60
CA THR A 165 -20.72 -12.33 -3.17
C THR A 165 -21.17 -10.94 -2.76
N GLU A 166 -21.19 -10.68 -1.46
CA GLU A 166 -21.22 -9.33 -0.92
C GLU A 166 -19.90 -8.60 -1.24
N PRO A 167 -19.90 -7.26 -1.38
CA PRO A 167 -18.73 -6.45 -1.69
C PRO A 167 -17.84 -6.22 -0.46
N VAL A 168 -17.51 -7.30 0.23
CA VAL A 168 -16.64 -7.31 1.42
C VAL A 168 -15.39 -8.10 1.08
N LEU A 169 -14.22 -7.46 1.20
CA LEU A 169 -12.92 -8.08 0.93
C LEU A 169 -12.13 -8.29 2.22
N VAL A 170 -11.72 -9.53 2.46
CA VAL A 170 -10.75 -9.89 3.49
C VAL A 170 -9.46 -10.32 2.82
N VAL A 171 -8.35 -9.67 3.16
CA VAL A 171 -7.00 -10.08 2.74
C VAL A 171 -6.42 -11.03 3.77
N LEU A 172 -6.12 -12.25 3.34
CA LEU A 172 -5.67 -13.31 4.23
C LEU A 172 -4.27 -13.00 4.77
N ARG A 173 -4.13 -13.15 6.09
CA ARG A 173 -2.84 -13.13 6.77
C ARG A 173 -2.34 -14.53 7.07
N ASP A 174 -3.23 -15.35 7.61
CA ASP A 174 -2.92 -16.68 8.07
C ASP A 174 -4.12 -17.63 7.87
N ALA A 175 -3.82 -18.87 7.52
CA ALA A 175 -4.75 -19.99 7.41
C ALA A 175 -4.11 -21.19 8.12
N PRO A 176 -4.09 -21.21 9.46
CA PRO A 176 -3.27 -22.15 10.24
C PRO A 176 -3.63 -23.62 9.96
N ASP A 177 -4.88 -23.89 9.58
CA ASP A 177 -5.40 -25.23 9.38
C ASP A 177 -5.51 -25.63 7.89
N SER A 178 -4.95 -24.85 6.95
CA SER A 178 -5.17 -25.08 5.51
C SER A 178 -4.08 -24.52 4.59
N ASP A 179 -3.54 -25.38 3.72
CA ASP A 179 -2.74 -24.94 2.56
C ASP A 179 -3.69 -24.57 1.41
N LEU A 180 -3.73 -23.29 1.05
CA LEU A 180 -4.61 -22.76 0.00
C LEU A 180 -3.99 -22.80 -1.40
N GLY A 181 -2.80 -23.37 -1.54
CA GLY A 181 -2.13 -23.47 -2.84
C GLY A 181 -1.52 -22.17 -3.35
N VAL A 182 -1.44 -21.14 -2.50
CA VAL A 182 -0.99 -19.79 -2.85
C VAL A 182 0.00 -19.28 -1.81
N THR A 183 0.80 -18.28 -2.17
CA THR A 183 1.69 -17.62 -1.20
C THR A 183 0.94 -16.46 -0.54
N PRO A 184 0.83 -16.38 0.79
CA PRO A 184 0.15 -15.26 1.46
C PRO A 184 0.70 -13.89 1.04
N TRP A 185 -0.19 -12.89 0.97
CA TRP A 185 0.16 -11.49 0.79
C TRP A 185 -0.67 -10.61 1.72
N PRO A 186 -0.36 -10.65 3.03
CA PRO A 186 -1.06 -9.85 4.03
C PRO A 186 -0.97 -8.36 3.72
N VAL A 187 -1.90 -7.59 4.28
CA VAL A 187 -1.80 -6.13 4.30
C VAL A 187 -0.60 -5.73 5.14
N ASP A 188 0.25 -4.85 4.59
CA ASP A 188 1.36 -4.25 5.29
C ASP A 188 1.60 -2.81 4.81
N THR A 189 2.48 -2.10 5.51
CA THR A 189 2.93 -0.74 5.18
C THR A 189 4.22 -0.73 4.36
N ALA A 190 4.84 -1.89 4.10
CA ALA A 190 6.16 -1.99 3.47
C ALA A 190 6.16 -1.47 2.02
N GLY A 191 5.00 -1.51 1.37
CA GLY A 191 4.77 -0.92 0.04
C GLY A 191 4.67 0.61 0.01
N ILE A 192 4.53 1.28 1.16
CA ILE A 192 4.31 2.73 1.24
C ILE A 192 5.66 3.45 1.39
N PRO A 193 6.16 4.18 0.36
CA PRO A 193 7.49 4.81 0.42
C PRO A 193 7.56 5.91 1.48
N ASN A 194 8.69 6.08 2.17
CA ASN A 194 8.91 7.16 3.14
C ASN A 194 10.28 7.82 2.97
N ASP A 195 10.53 8.40 1.79
CA ASP A 195 11.85 8.92 1.39
C ASP A 195 12.15 10.34 1.93
N HIS A 196 11.30 10.87 2.83
CA HIS A 196 11.36 12.25 3.30
C HIS A 196 12.70 12.60 4.00
N LEU A 197 13.35 11.62 4.65
CA LEU A 197 14.69 11.81 5.22
C LEU A 197 15.75 12.08 4.14
N GLN A 198 15.75 11.29 3.06
CA GLN A 198 16.69 11.46 1.94
C GLN A 198 16.52 12.85 1.29
N TYR A 199 15.27 13.28 1.11
CA TYR A 199 14.99 14.63 0.61
C TYR A 199 15.42 15.72 1.59
N ALA A 200 15.17 15.56 2.89
CA ALA A 200 15.63 16.51 3.90
C ALA A 200 17.15 16.71 3.85
N ILE A 201 17.92 15.61 3.78
CA ILE A 201 19.38 15.64 3.64
C ILE A 201 19.77 16.40 2.37
N THR A 202 19.12 16.11 1.25
CA THR A 202 19.38 16.78 -0.03
C THR A 202 19.17 18.29 0.08
N TRP A 203 18.06 18.76 0.64
CA TRP A 203 17.76 20.19 0.78
C TRP A 203 18.74 20.91 1.71
N PHE A 204 19.08 20.31 2.85
CA PHE A 204 20.07 20.90 3.75
C PHE A 204 21.48 20.91 3.16
N SER A 205 21.89 19.87 2.42
CA SER A 205 23.17 19.86 1.70
C SER A 205 23.22 20.94 0.62
N LEU A 206 22.15 21.10 -0.17
CA LEU A 206 22.06 22.18 -1.15
C LEU A 206 22.11 23.56 -0.49
N ALA A 207 21.42 23.75 0.64
CA ALA A 207 21.46 25.00 1.41
C ALA A 207 22.88 25.32 1.88
N LEU A 208 23.60 24.32 2.39
CA LEU A 208 24.98 24.46 2.85
C LEU A 208 25.93 24.86 1.71
N ILE A 209 25.86 24.14 0.57
CA ILE A 209 26.70 24.42 -0.59
C ILE A 209 26.40 25.81 -1.15
N TRP A 210 25.13 26.17 -1.29
CA TRP A 210 24.72 27.49 -1.79
C TRP A 210 25.20 28.61 -0.86
N GLY A 211 25.04 28.43 0.46
CA GLY A 211 25.54 29.35 1.47
C GLY A 211 27.05 29.53 1.39
N ALA A 212 27.81 28.43 1.30
CA ALA A 212 29.26 28.46 1.16
C ALA A 212 29.71 29.18 -0.12
N MET A 213 29.06 28.89 -1.25
CA MET A 213 29.32 29.56 -2.54
C MET A 213 29.01 31.06 -2.47
N THR A 214 27.91 31.44 -1.82
CA THR A 214 27.54 32.85 -1.61
C THR A 214 28.61 33.58 -0.80
N VAL A 215 29.03 33.01 0.33
CA VAL A 215 30.08 33.58 1.18
C VAL A 215 31.39 33.71 0.40
N TYR A 216 31.80 32.67 -0.31
CA TYR A 216 33.01 32.70 -1.15
C TYR A 216 32.95 33.79 -2.22
N PHE A 217 31.82 33.91 -2.93
CA PHE A 217 31.61 34.94 -3.94
C PHE A 217 31.71 36.35 -3.36
N LEU A 218 31.10 36.59 -2.19
CA LEU A 218 31.17 37.89 -1.51
C LEU A 218 32.60 38.22 -1.07
N LEU A 219 33.32 37.27 -0.46
CA LEU A 219 34.71 37.46 -0.05
C LEU A 219 35.64 37.75 -1.23
N ARG A 220 35.49 37.01 -2.34
CA ARG A 220 36.27 37.23 -3.56
C ARG A 220 35.98 38.61 -4.18
N THR A 221 34.71 38.98 -4.28
CA THR A 221 34.29 40.25 -4.88
C THR A 221 34.73 41.44 -4.03
N ALA A 222 34.70 41.32 -2.70
CA ALA A 222 35.20 42.35 -1.79
C ALA A 222 36.72 42.54 -1.86
N ARG A 223 37.49 41.47 -2.09
CA ARG A 223 38.95 41.54 -2.30
C ARG A 223 39.32 42.19 -3.63
N SER A 224 38.58 41.92 -4.69
CA SER A 224 38.82 42.52 -6.02
C SER A 224 38.39 43.98 -6.13
N ALA A 225 37.62 44.50 -5.16
CA ALA A 225 37.19 45.89 -5.11
C ALA A 225 38.11 46.80 -4.27
N ARG A 226 39.13 46.22 -3.61
CA ARG A 226 40.23 46.93 -2.95
C ARG A 226 41.43 46.98 -3.89
#